data_AF-A0A7S4AX68-F1
#
_entry.id   AF-A0A7S4AX68-F1
#
_cell.length_a   1.000
_cell.length_b   1.000
_cell.length_c   1.000
_cell.angle_alpha   90.00
_cell.angle_beta   90.00
_cell.angle_gamma   90.00
#
_symmetry.space_group_name_H-M   'P 1'
#
loop_
_entity.id
_entity.type
_entity.pdbx_description
1 polymer ?
#
loop_
_entity_poly.entity_id
_entity_poly.type
_entity_poly.pdbx_seq_one_letter_code
_entity_poly.pdbx_strand_id
1 'polypeptide(L)'
;MKQSQPFHKKLNAATAKKECGLYLYDGFLSPDEARDALEILGDDTKIPWDRKPVLYGETLTQHAYQHDRYRYSKKTKKKKRKSDIHKKDGLVKLEAICSKIEQDFDVKISFVFCNRFQDPNHRVDWHKDTYGEHICVLTLGSKRRIEFRNNKTMQIEQLTPAAGDLYVMPLHLNKTHQHRVCSEIETAATATRSSLDDNNDPSGKNNTNSRLSFVFFFEAPLYAKGFKISRKDRLVGFLEEIREKTGLL
;
A
#
# COMPACT_ATOMS: atom_id res chain seq x y z
N MET A 1 -22.12 24.89 14.65
CA MET A 1 -21.22 24.45 13.55
C MET A 1 -21.14 22.93 13.57
N LYS A 2 -21.40 22.22 12.46
CA LYS A 2 -21.19 20.77 12.41
C LYS A 2 -19.68 20.51 12.48
N GLN A 3 -19.19 19.80 13.50
CA GLN A 3 -17.79 19.39 13.54
C GLN A 3 -17.48 18.58 12.27
N SER A 4 -16.46 19.03 11.53
CA SER A 4 -15.96 18.26 10.39
C SER A 4 -15.45 16.92 10.90
N GLN A 5 -15.97 15.83 10.32
CA GLN A 5 -15.64 14.48 10.75
C GLN A 5 -14.18 14.14 10.43
N PRO A 6 -13.48 13.35 11.29
CA PRO A 6 -12.03 13.14 11.20
C PRO A 6 -11.54 12.73 9.81
N PHE A 7 -12.20 11.76 9.17
CA PHE A 7 -11.82 11.26 7.85
C PHE A 7 -11.87 12.35 6.76
N HIS A 8 -12.96 13.13 6.69
CA HIS A 8 -13.08 14.21 5.70
C HIS A 8 -12.06 15.32 5.94
N LYS A 9 -11.76 15.63 7.22
CA LYS A 9 -10.73 16.60 7.57
C LYS A 9 -9.35 16.16 7.07
N LYS A 10 -9.01 14.87 7.21
CA LYS A 10 -7.75 14.32 6.68
C LYS A 10 -7.70 14.38 5.15
N LEU A 11 -8.76 13.94 4.47
CA LEU A 11 -8.83 14.01 2.99
C LEU A 11 -8.66 15.43 2.46
N ASN A 12 -9.25 16.43 3.13
CA ASN A 12 -9.10 17.83 2.75
C ASN A 12 -7.70 18.40 3.03
N ALA A 13 -6.95 17.80 3.95
CA ALA A 13 -5.58 18.19 4.29
C ALA A 13 -4.52 17.52 3.40
N ALA A 14 -4.91 16.52 2.60
CA ALA A 14 -3.99 15.86 1.68
C ALA A 14 -3.47 16.85 0.63
N THR A 15 -2.23 16.67 0.22
CA THR A 15 -1.69 17.28 -1.00
C THR A 15 -2.44 16.64 -2.17
N ALA A 16 -3.56 17.23 -2.55
CA ALA A 16 -4.34 16.72 -3.67
C ALA A 16 -3.49 16.89 -4.94
N LYS A 17 -2.96 15.78 -5.47
CA LYS A 17 -2.59 15.72 -6.88
C LYS A 17 -3.91 15.62 -7.65
N LYS A 18 -4.43 16.80 -8.02
CA LYS A 18 -5.83 17.00 -8.45
C LYS A 18 -6.19 16.39 -9.81
N GLU A 19 -5.28 15.70 -10.49
CA GLU A 19 -5.54 15.19 -11.85
C GLU A 19 -6.18 13.79 -11.82
N CYS A 20 -5.62 12.82 -11.08
CA CYS A 20 -6.17 11.46 -10.95
C CYS A 20 -7.03 11.25 -9.70
N GLY A 21 -7.28 12.30 -8.90
CA GLY A 21 -8.15 12.19 -7.72
C GLY A 21 -7.58 11.34 -6.57
N LEU A 22 -6.26 11.15 -6.53
CA LEU A 22 -5.54 10.53 -5.41
C LEU A 22 -5.31 11.55 -4.29
N TYR A 23 -5.25 11.06 -3.05
CA TYR A 23 -4.92 11.87 -1.88
C TYR A 23 -3.53 11.48 -1.37
N LEU A 24 -2.55 12.36 -1.50
CA LEU A 24 -1.19 12.14 -1.00
C LEU A 24 -0.99 12.80 0.36
N TYR A 25 -0.36 12.07 1.28
CA TYR A 25 0.05 12.51 2.60
C TYR A 25 1.56 12.41 2.68
N ASP A 26 2.22 13.51 2.32
CA ASP A 26 3.67 13.63 2.38
C ASP A 26 4.15 13.50 3.84
N GLY A 27 5.13 12.62 4.08
CA GLY A 27 5.69 12.39 5.40
C GLY A 27 4.69 11.86 6.43
N PHE A 28 3.72 11.02 6.00
CA PHE A 28 2.78 10.36 6.92
C PHE A 28 3.50 9.62 8.06
N LEU A 29 4.58 8.92 7.71
CA LEU A 29 5.62 8.56 8.68
C LEU A 29 6.74 9.60 8.62
N SER A 30 7.20 10.03 9.79
CA SER A 30 8.42 10.82 9.89
C SER A 30 9.62 10.05 9.31
N PRO A 31 10.71 10.74 8.91
CA PRO A 31 11.88 10.07 8.34
C PRO A 31 12.46 8.95 9.22
N ASP A 32 12.46 9.13 10.55
CA ASP A 32 12.94 8.12 11.49
C ASP A 32 11.96 6.95 11.63
N GLU A 33 10.65 7.20 11.70
CA GLU A 33 9.63 6.14 11.68
C GLU A 33 9.70 5.31 10.40
N ALA A 34 9.93 5.95 9.25
CA ALA A 34 10.03 5.30 7.95
C ALA A 34 11.30 4.45 7.84
N ARG A 35 12.44 4.94 8.37
CA ARG A 35 13.71 4.20 8.41
C ARG A 35 13.61 2.96 9.31
N ASP A 36 13.07 3.11 10.52
CA ASP A 36 12.84 2.01 11.45
C ASP A 36 11.86 0.97 10.85
N ALA A 37 10.79 1.42 10.20
CA ALA A 37 9.86 0.53 9.53
C ALA A 37 10.52 -0.24 8.36
N LEU A 38 11.37 0.42 7.56
CA LEU A 38 12.07 -0.22 6.46
C LEU A 38 13.02 -1.31 6.97
N GLU A 39 13.80 -1.00 8.01
CA GLU A 39 14.74 -1.95 8.63
C GLU A 39 14.03 -3.19 9.16
N ILE A 40 12.92 -3.00 9.89
CA ILE A 40 12.18 -4.12 10.50
C ILE A 40 11.40 -4.92 9.45
N LEU A 41 10.71 -4.26 8.52
CA LEU A 41 9.80 -4.93 7.59
C LEU A 41 10.53 -5.49 6.34
N GLY A 42 11.71 -4.96 6.02
CA GLY A 42 12.55 -5.46 4.93
C GLY A 42 13.28 -6.77 5.25
N ASP A 43 13.43 -7.10 6.53
CA ASP A 43 14.17 -8.24 7.06
C ASP A 43 13.42 -9.58 6.86
N ASP A 44 14.06 -10.51 6.15
CA ASP A 44 13.55 -11.86 5.86
C ASP A 44 13.31 -12.73 7.11
N THR A 45 13.96 -12.40 8.23
CA THR A 45 13.79 -13.11 9.50
C THR A 45 12.56 -12.63 10.27
N LYS A 46 12.09 -11.41 9.98
CA LYS A 46 10.98 -10.74 10.68
C LYS A 46 9.67 -10.77 9.90
N ILE A 47 9.73 -10.79 8.56
CA ILE A 47 8.57 -10.93 7.68
C ILE A 47 8.75 -12.15 6.78
N PRO A 48 7.76 -13.07 6.71
CA PRO A 48 7.86 -14.27 5.89
C PRO A 48 7.51 -13.98 4.42
N TRP A 49 8.39 -13.24 3.74
CA TRP A 49 8.24 -12.90 2.33
C TRP A 49 8.20 -14.15 1.43
N ASP A 50 7.17 -14.26 0.60
CA ASP A 50 7.17 -15.14 -0.56
C ASP A 50 8.04 -14.53 -1.65
N ARG A 51 9.08 -15.26 -2.06
CA ARG A 51 10.04 -14.82 -3.06
C ARG A 51 9.63 -15.16 -4.50
N LYS A 52 8.61 -15.98 -4.68
CA LYS A 52 8.08 -16.35 -6.00
C LYS A 52 6.54 -16.35 -5.98
N PRO A 53 5.91 -15.22 -5.60
CA PRO A 53 4.47 -15.19 -5.47
C PRO A 53 3.82 -15.31 -6.85
N VAL A 54 2.71 -16.04 -6.90
CA VAL A 54 1.92 -16.24 -8.12
C VAL A 54 0.60 -15.50 -7.98
N LEU A 55 0.26 -14.67 -8.96
CA LEU A 55 -1.01 -13.95 -9.04
C LEU A 55 -1.62 -14.17 -10.43
N TYR A 56 -2.88 -14.61 -10.47
CA TYR A 56 -3.58 -14.97 -11.71
C TYR A 56 -2.84 -15.97 -12.63
N GLY A 57 -2.05 -16.87 -12.04
CA GLY A 57 -1.28 -17.88 -12.78
C GLY A 57 0.09 -17.40 -13.26
N GLU A 58 0.43 -16.12 -13.06
CA GLU A 58 1.72 -15.55 -13.43
C GLU A 58 2.60 -15.36 -12.20
N THR A 59 3.89 -15.68 -12.33
CA THR A 59 4.87 -15.40 -11.27
C THR A 59 5.19 -13.91 -11.28
N LEU A 60 4.94 -13.25 -10.16
CA LEU A 60 5.26 -11.85 -9.98
C LEU A 60 6.77 -11.66 -9.86
N THR A 61 7.27 -10.52 -10.35
CA THR A 61 8.70 -10.20 -10.23
C THR A 61 9.08 -9.80 -8.80
N GLN A 62 8.17 -9.13 -8.09
CA GLN A 62 8.37 -8.68 -6.72
C GLN A 62 8.11 -9.80 -5.70
N HIS A 63 8.72 -9.69 -4.53
CA HIS A 63 8.38 -10.51 -3.37
C HIS A 63 7.07 -10.01 -2.77
N ALA A 64 6.29 -10.90 -2.14
CA ALA A 64 5.01 -10.54 -1.55
C ALA A 64 4.76 -11.18 -0.19
N TYR A 65 3.94 -10.56 0.62
CA TYR A 65 3.40 -11.14 1.84
C TYR A 65 1.96 -10.67 2.06
N GLN A 66 1.12 -11.55 2.57
CA GLN A 66 -0.29 -11.27 2.82
C GLN A 66 -0.58 -11.35 4.31
N HIS A 67 -1.11 -10.26 4.87
CA HIS A 67 -1.47 -10.17 6.28
C HIS A 67 -2.99 -10.05 6.44
N ASP A 68 -3.63 -11.20 6.66
CA ASP A 68 -5.04 -11.30 7.00
C ASP A 68 -5.23 -11.10 8.51
N ARG A 69 -5.73 -9.91 8.88
CA ARG A 69 -5.89 -9.51 10.29
C ARG A 69 -6.99 -10.29 10.99
N TYR A 70 -8.02 -10.74 10.28
CA TYR A 70 -9.07 -11.58 10.84
C TYR A 70 -8.52 -12.94 11.27
N ARG A 71 -7.75 -13.61 10.39
CA ARG A 71 -7.10 -14.89 10.71
C ARG A 71 -6.04 -14.73 11.79
N TYR A 72 -5.29 -13.64 11.76
CA TYR A 72 -4.28 -13.33 12.78
C TYR A 72 -4.90 -13.27 14.18
N SER A 73 -6.00 -12.54 14.35
CA SER A 73 -6.70 -12.39 15.63
C SER A 73 -7.24 -13.70 16.22
N LYS A 74 -7.65 -14.66 15.37
CA LYS A 74 -8.13 -15.98 15.80
C LYS A 74 -6.99 -16.92 16.19
N LYS A 75 -5.84 -16.86 15.51
CA LYS A 75 -4.68 -17.73 15.77
C LYS A 75 -3.96 -17.37 17.07
N THR A 76 -3.80 -16.08 17.37
CA THR A 76 -3.15 -15.61 18.60
C THR A 76 -3.91 -16.05 19.86
N LYS A 77 -5.23 -16.20 19.78
CA LYS A 77 -6.05 -16.75 20.88
C LYS A 77 -5.81 -18.25 21.12
N LYS A 78 -5.29 -19.01 20.16
CA LYS A 78 -5.18 -20.48 20.22
C LYS A 78 -3.78 -21.04 20.48
N LYS A 79 -2.68 -20.30 20.30
CA LYS A 79 -1.32 -20.85 20.49
C LYS A 79 -0.33 -19.83 21.07
N LYS A 80 0.08 -20.05 22.33
CA LYS A 80 1.31 -19.48 22.93
C LYS A 80 2.45 -20.51 22.82
N ARG A 81 3.14 -20.61 21.67
CA ARG A 81 4.43 -21.33 21.58
C ARG A 81 5.58 -20.31 21.58
N LYS A 82 6.66 -20.62 22.32
CA LYS A 82 7.81 -19.74 22.57
C LYS A 82 8.74 -19.52 21.34
N SER A 83 8.65 -20.34 20.30
CA SER A 83 9.56 -20.28 19.14
C SER A 83 9.21 -19.23 18.07
N ASP A 84 8.09 -18.52 18.23
CA ASP A 84 7.63 -17.50 17.26
C ASP A 84 8.01 -16.07 17.64
N ILE A 85 8.89 -15.87 18.64
CA ILE A 85 9.12 -14.53 19.22
C ILE A 85 9.77 -13.56 18.20
N HIS A 86 10.78 -13.98 17.44
CA HIS A 86 11.43 -13.10 16.45
C HIS A 86 10.60 -12.86 15.18
N LYS A 87 9.72 -13.80 14.82
CA LYS A 87 8.73 -13.61 13.73
C LYS A 87 7.66 -12.59 14.09
N LYS A 88 7.58 -12.14 15.34
CA LYS A 88 6.59 -11.15 15.77
C LYS A 88 7.02 -9.74 15.50
N ASP A 89 8.30 -9.40 15.50
CA ASP A 89 8.71 -7.99 15.44
C ASP A 89 8.21 -7.31 14.16
N GLY A 90 8.34 -7.99 13.01
CA GLY A 90 7.79 -7.52 11.74
C GLY A 90 6.26 -7.38 11.79
N LEU A 91 5.54 -8.38 12.30
CA LEU A 91 4.08 -8.34 12.41
C LEU A 91 3.59 -7.30 13.42
N VAL A 92 4.31 -7.09 14.51
CA VAL A 92 4.02 -6.07 15.53
C VAL A 92 4.20 -4.69 14.92
N LYS A 93 5.29 -4.47 14.16
CA LYS A 93 5.50 -3.20 13.43
C LYS A 93 4.40 -2.96 12.39
N LEU A 94 4.00 -3.99 11.64
CA LEU A 94 2.91 -3.89 10.67
C LEU A 94 1.57 -3.56 11.33
N GLU A 95 1.26 -4.18 12.47
CA GLU A 95 0.05 -3.88 13.27
C GLU A 95 0.07 -2.48 13.90
N ALA A 96 1.24 -1.99 14.30
CA ALA A 96 1.41 -0.62 14.78
C ALA A 96 1.09 0.40 13.68
N ILE A 97 1.58 0.15 12.45
CA ILE A 97 1.25 0.98 11.28
C ILE A 97 -0.26 0.90 10.97
N CYS A 98 -0.86 -0.29 10.99
CA CYS A 98 -2.31 -0.44 10.81
C CYS A 98 -3.07 0.41 11.82
N SER A 99 -2.69 0.33 13.09
CA SER A 99 -3.34 1.05 14.18
C SER A 99 -3.20 2.57 14.03
N LYS A 100 -2.03 3.07 13.60
CA LYS A 100 -1.82 4.48 13.26
C LYS A 100 -2.76 4.94 12.14
N ILE A 101 -2.86 4.19 11.04
CA ILE A 101 -3.76 4.50 9.92
C ILE A 101 -5.22 4.47 10.39
N GLU A 102 -5.65 3.43 11.13
CA GLU A 102 -7.01 3.36 11.66
C GLU A 102 -7.36 4.55 12.54
N GLN A 103 -6.43 4.98 13.40
CA GLN A 103 -6.64 6.13 14.28
C GLN A 103 -6.70 7.44 13.50
N ASP A 104 -5.78 7.65 12.56
CA ASP A 104 -5.69 8.89 11.80
C ASP A 104 -6.88 9.08 10.86
N PHE A 105 -7.31 8.01 10.20
CA PHE A 105 -8.36 8.04 9.20
C PHE A 105 -9.74 7.62 9.74
N ASP A 106 -9.84 7.18 11.00
CA ASP A 106 -11.07 6.64 11.60
C ASP A 106 -11.65 5.46 10.80
N VAL A 107 -10.76 4.60 10.29
CA VAL A 107 -11.08 3.43 9.46
C VAL A 107 -10.80 2.11 10.19
N LYS A 108 -11.16 0.99 9.56
CA LYS A 108 -10.75 -0.34 9.98
C LYS A 108 -10.05 -1.06 8.84
N ILE A 109 -8.79 -1.45 9.07
CA ILE A 109 -8.01 -2.21 8.10
C ILE A 109 -8.37 -3.69 8.21
N SER A 110 -8.86 -4.27 7.13
CA SER A 110 -9.25 -5.69 7.05
C SER A 110 -8.06 -6.59 6.67
N PHE A 111 -7.26 -6.12 5.72
CA PHE A 111 -6.21 -6.89 5.06
C PHE A 111 -5.05 -5.98 4.66
N VAL A 112 -3.83 -6.53 4.60
CA VAL A 112 -2.67 -5.83 4.05
C VAL A 112 -1.95 -6.73 3.04
N PHE A 113 -1.77 -6.23 1.82
CA PHE A 113 -0.93 -6.84 0.81
C PHE A 113 0.42 -6.11 0.77
N CYS A 114 1.49 -6.81 1.13
CA CYS A 114 2.83 -6.27 1.22
C CYS A 114 3.58 -6.64 -0.05
N ASN A 115 4.18 -5.67 -0.72
CA ASN A 115 5.06 -5.86 -1.87
C ASN A 115 6.48 -5.43 -1.50
N ARG A 116 7.48 -6.23 -1.88
CA ARG A 116 8.90 -5.89 -1.77
C ARG A 116 9.59 -5.97 -3.12
N PHE A 117 10.00 -4.80 -3.61
CA PHE A 117 10.81 -4.62 -4.80
C PHE A 117 12.26 -4.58 -4.33
N GLN A 118 12.96 -5.72 -4.38
CA GLN A 118 14.35 -5.81 -3.93
C GLN A 118 15.35 -5.57 -5.08
N ASP A 119 14.96 -5.90 -6.30
CA ASP A 119 15.76 -5.69 -7.50
C ASP A 119 15.34 -4.39 -8.22
N PRO A 120 16.28 -3.66 -8.85
CA PRO A 120 15.97 -2.52 -9.70
C PRO A 120 14.97 -2.80 -10.82
N ASN A 121 14.88 -4.03 -11.32
CA ASN A 121 13.96 -4.45 -12.39
C ASN A 121 12.59 -4.90 -11.88
N HIS A 122 12.42 -5.12 -10.56
CA HIS A 122 11.12 -5.50 -10.01
C HIS A 122 10.11 -4.38 -10.29
N ARG A 123 8.95 -4.78 -10.80
CA ARG A 123 7.86 -3.89 -11.18
C ARG A 123 6.53 -4.61 -11.01
N VAL A 124 5.45 -3.85 -11.04
CA VAL A 124 4.11 -4.40 -11.23
C VAL A 124 3.60 -3.89 -12.55
N ASP A 125 3.18 -4.78 -13.45
CA ASP A 125 2.64 -4.39 -14.75
C ASP A 125 1.25 -3.76 -14.62
N TRP A 126 0.71 -3.23 -15.71
CA TRP A 126 -0.60 -2.56 -15.74
C TRP A 126 -1.72 -3.48 -15.27
N HIS A 127 -2.39 -3.11 -14.18
CA HIS A 127 -3.50 -3.87 -13.62
C HIS A 127 -4.59 -2.96 -13.03
N LYS A 128 -5.67 -3.59 -12.59
CA LYS A 128 -6.73 -2.96 -11.78
C LYS A 128 -6.89 -3.76 -10.51
N ASP A 129 -7.12 -3.06 -9.41
CA ASP A 129 -7.53 -3.71 -8.18
C ASP A 129 -9.01 -4.08 -8.24
N THR A 130 -9.34 -5.33 -7.92
CA THR A 130 -10.70 -5.89 -7.99
C THR A 130 -11.33 -6.14 -6.61
N TYR A 131 -10.75 -5.57 -5.55
CA TYR A 131 -11.05 -5.97 -4.18
C TYR A 131 -12.29 -5.32 -3.56
N GLY A 132 -12.93 -4.35 -4.23
CA GLY A 132 -14.18 -3.72 -3.77
C GLY A 132 -14.07 -2.90 -2.48
N GLU A 133 -12.87 -2.73 -1.92
CA GLU A 133 -12.55 -1.88 -0.76
C GLU A 133 -11.70 -0.68 -1.16
N HIS A 134 -11.71 0.39 -0.34
CA HIS A 134 -10.74 1.46 -0.54
C HIS A 134 -9.37 0.97 -0.15
N ILE A 135 -8.35 1.54 -0.78
CA ILE A 135 -6.99 1.23 -0.42
C ILE A 135 -6.22 2.51 -0.07
N CYS A 136 -5.31 2.37 0.86
CA CYS A 136 -4.19 3.29 0.98
C CYS A 136 -2.89 2.52 0.88
N VAL A 137 -1.87 3.19 0.36
CA VAL A 137 -0.57 2.57 0.14
C VAL A 137 0.49 3.40 0.85
N LEU A 138 1.20 2.77 1.78
CA LEU A 138 2.40 3.32 2.42
C LEU A 138 3.62 2.85 1.65
N THR A 139 4.55 3.77 1.38
CA THR A 139 5.78 3.46 0.65
C THR A 139 7.00 3.68 1.52
N LEU A 140 7.92 2.70 1.56
CA LEU A 140 9.18 2.78 2.30
C LEU A 140 10.36 2.47 1.37
N GLY A 141 11.55 2.97 1.73
CA GLY A 141 12.77 2.71 0.98
C GLY A 141 12.87 3.51 -0.32
N SER A 142 13.35 2.87 -1.39
CA SER A 142 13.66 3.56 -2.63
C SER A 142 12.42 4.15 -3.33
N LYS A 143 12.62 5.29 -4.00
CA LYS A 143 11.59 5.92 -4.82
C LYS A 143 11.32 5.05 -6.06
N ARG A 144 10.05 4.82 -6.36
CA ARG A 144 9.58 4.23 -7.61
C ARG A 144 8.42 5.06 -8.12
N ARG A 145 8.42 5.31 -9.42
CA ARG A 145 7.29 5.93 -10.09
C ARG A 145 6.12 4.96 -10.13
N ILE A 146 4.94 5.49 -9.84
CA ILE A 146 3.65 4.84 -10.00
C ILE A 146 2.96 5.58 -11.14
N GLU A 147 2.40 4.84 -12.07
CA GLU A 147 1.69 5.40 -13.22
C GLU A 147 0.24 4.98 -13.18
N PHE A 148 -0.65 5.92 -13.54
CA PHE A 148 -2.09 5.73 -13.63
C PHE A 148 -2.53 6.06 -15.04
N ARG A 149 -3.05 5.07 -15.76
CA ARG A 149 -3.51 5.22 -17.14
C ARG A 149 -5.01 5.24 -17.20
N ASN A 150 -5.59 6.32 -17.71
CA ASN A 150 -7.02 6.42 -17.94
C ASN A 150 -7.46 5.42 -19.02
N ASN A 151 -8.45 4.59 -18.72
CA ASN A 151 -8.90 3.52 -19.61
C ASN A 151 -9.56 4.04 -20.90
N LYS A 152 -10.07 5.28 -20.90
CA LYS A 152 -10.77 5.89 -22.04
C LYS A 152 -9.84 6.78 -22.86
N THR A 153 -9.12 7.68 -22.20
CA THR A 153 -8.29 8.69 -22.88
C THR A 153 -6.87 8.22 -23.13
N MET A 154 -6.45 7.10 -22.52
CA MET A 154 -5.08 6.59 -22.53
C MET A 154 -4.02 7.55 -21.95
N GLN A 155 -4.45 8.68 -21.39
CA GLN A 155 -3.56 9.61 -20.68
C GLN A 155 -2.96 8.93 -19.46
N ILE A 156 -1.67 9.18 -19.24
CA ILE A 156 -0.91 8.63 -18.12
C ILE A 156 -0.54 9.76 -17.17
N GLU A 157 -0.93 9.59 -15.92
CA GLU A 157 -0.53 10.43 -14.81
C GLU A 157 0.48 9.71 -13.92
N GLN A 158 1.29 10.46 -13.17
CA GLN A 158 2.44 9.90 -12.47
C GLN A 158 2.54 10.42 -11.02
N LEU A 159 2.92 9.51 -10.13
CA LEU A 159 3.21 9.78 -8.73
C LEU A 159 4.51 9.08 -8.34
N THR A 160 5.44 9.79 -7.70
CA THR A 160 6.69 9.21 -7.19
C THR A 160 6.76 9.48 -5.69
N PRO A 161 6.09 8.67 -4.86
CA PRO A 161 6.03 8.91 -3.42
C PRO A 161 7.39 8.61 -2.78
N ALA A 162 7.77 9.44 -1.81
CA ALA A 162 8.97 9.30 -1.00
C ALA A 162 8.78 8.24 0.10
N ALA A 163 9.88 7.89 0.77
CA ALA A 163 9.81 7.00 1.93
C ALA A 163 9.03 7.66 3.06
N GLY A 164 8.03 6.95 3.59
CA GLY A 164 7.12 7.44 4.62
C GLY A 164 5.84 8.08 4.09
N ASP A 165 5.73 8.32 2.78
CA ASP A 165 4.51 8.85 2.18
C ASP A 165 3.40 7.79 2.15
N LEU A 166 2.17 8.25 2.35
CA LEU A 166 0.97 7.45 2.20
C LEU A 166 0.07 8.09 1.16
N TYR A 167 -0.45 7.32 0.22
CA TYR A 167 -1.50 7.79 -0.69
C TYR A 167 -2.76 6.95 -0.58
N VAL A 168 -3.92 7.59 -0.64
CA VAL A 168 -5.23 6.93 -0.66
C VAL A 168 -5.72 6.90 -2.10
N MET A 169 -6.06 5.70 -2.58
CA MET A 169 -6.71 5.50 -3.87
C MET A 169 -8.21 5.25 -3.66
N PRO A 170 -9.07 6.18 -4.08
CA PRO A 170 -10.50 5.98 -4.03
C PRO A 170 -10.95 4.86 -4.99
N LEU A 171 -11.98 4.12 -4.59
CA LEU A 171 -12.54 3.02 -5.38
C LEU A 171 -12.91 3.37 -6.83
N HIS A 172 -13.41 4.57 -7.08
CA HIS A 172 -13.81 4.96 -8.43
C HIS A 172 -12.62 5.06 -9.40
N LEU A 173 -11.39 5.20 -8.87
CA LEU A 173 -10.19 5.26 -9.68
C LEU A 173 -9.94 3.91 -10.37
N ASN A 174 -10.14 2.79 -9.67
CA ASN A 174 -10.01 1.44 -10.23
C ASN A 174 -10.98 1.16 -11.39
N LYS A 175 -12.12 1.85 -11.45
CA LYS A 175 -13.07 1.73 -12.57
C LYS A 175 -12.56 2.45 -13.81
N THR A 176 -11.93 3.60 -13.60
CA THR A 176 -11.59 4.56 -14.67
C THR A 176 -10.14 4.44 -15.13
N HIS A 177 -9.26 3.86 -14.32
CA HIS A 177 -7.83 3.76 -14.58
C HIS A 177 -7.31 2.33 -14.40
N GLN A 178 -6.19 2.04 -15.04
CA GLN A 178 -5.25 1.00 -14.65
C GLN A 178 -4.07 1.67 -13.97
N HIS A 179 -3.34 0.94 -13.13
CA HIS A 179 -2.11 1.46 -12.55
C HIS A 179 -0.99 0.43 -12.59
N ARG A 180 0.24 0.91 -12.45
CA ARG A 180 1.46 0.10 -12.43
C ARG A 180 2.50 0.71 -11.52
N VAL A 181 3.43 -0.11 -11.02
CA VAL A 181 4.63 0.36 -10.32
C VAL A 181 5.80 0.13 -11.25
N CYS A 182 6.44 1.21 -11.70
CA CYS A 182 7.59 1.14 -12.58
C CYS A 182 8.81 0.55 -11.87
N SER A 183 9.72 -0.03 -12.64
CA SER A 183 11.05 -0.39 -12.18
C SER A 183 11.87 0.84 -11.77
N GLU A 184 12.98 0.62 -11.06
CA GLU A 184 13.93 1.68 -10.74
C GLU A 184 14.52 2.31 -11.98
N ILE A 185 14.86 1.47 -12.95
CA ILE A 185 15.52 1.87 -14.19
C ILE A 185 14.58 2.77 -15.01
N GLU A 186 13.32 2.38 -15.16
CA GLU A 186 12.29 3.21 -15.80
C GLU A 186 12.07 4.54 -15.04
N THR A 187 12.13 4.49 -13.71
CA THR A 187 11.99 5.68 -12.85
C THR A 187 13.14 6.66 -13.09
N ALA A 188 14.38 6.19 -13.04
CA ALA A 188 15.59 7.00 -13.22
C ALA A 188 15.72 7.58 -14.64
N ALA A 189 15.38 6.80 -15.67
CA ALA A 189 15.46 7.23 -17.07
C ALA A 189 14.54 8.41 -17.42
N THR A 190 13.49 8.62 -16.63
CA THR A 190 12.58 9.77 -16.82
C THR A 190 13.01 10.98 -16.00
N ALA A 191 13.58 10.76 -14.81
CA ALA A 191 14.11 11.83 -13.96
C ALA A 191 15.25 12.61 -14.63
N THR A 192 16.12 11.92 -15.38
CA THR A 192 17.20 12.55 -16.17
C THR A 192 16.71 13.44 -17.31
N ARG A 193 15.41 13.37 -17.66
CA ARG A 193 14.78 14.26 -18.64
C ARG A 193 14.03 15.43 -18.00
N SER A 194 13.78 15.43 -16.69
CA SER A 194 12.90 16.40 -16.02
C SER A 194 13.56 17.35 -15.02
N SER A 195 14.72 17.06 -14.44
CA SER A 195 15.44 18.05 -13.62
C SER A 195 16.90 17.68 -13.37
N LEU A 196 17.76 18.69 -13.55
CA LEU A 196 19.14 18.80 -13.06
C LEU A 196 19.20 19.16 -11.57
N ASP A 197 18.06 19.23 -10.90
CA ASP A 197 17.92 19.71 -9.53
C ASP A 197 17.30 18.62 -8.65
N ASP A 198 17.86 18.48 -7.46
CA ASP A 198 17.56 17.55 -6.37
C ASP A 198 18.07 16.12 -6.50
N ASN A 199 19.36 15.91 -6.20
CA ASN A 199 19.83 14.80 -5.36
C ASN A 199 21.26 15.07 -4.85
N ASN A 200 21.37 15.71 -3.70
CA ASN A 200 22.60 15.73 -2.91
C ASN A 200 22.29 15.21 -1.51
N ASP A 201 22.11 13.90 -1.38
CA ASP A 201 22.28 13.21 -0.10
C ASP A 201 23.65 12.49 -0.16
N PRO A 202 24.68 13.04 0.51
CA PRO A 202 26.05 12.53 0.43
C PRO A 202 26.31 11.31 1.33
N SER A 203 25.27 10.73 1.97
CA SER A 203 25.42 9.58 2.85
C SER A 203 25.43 8.25 2.07
N GLY A 204 26.49 8.04 1.27
CA GLY A 204 26.76 6.83 0.46
C GLY A 204 27.01 5.53 1.23
N LYS A 205 26.32 5.31 2.37
CA LYS A 205 26.36 4.07 3.15
C LYS A 205 25.00 3.83 3.82
N ASN A 206 24.03 3.35 3.04
CA ASN A 206 23.27 2.16 3.41
C ASN A 206 22.48 1.67 2.20
N ASN A 207 23.05 0.62 1.64
CA ASN A 207 22.48 -0.25 0.64
C ASN A 207 21.07 -0.68 1.06
N THR A 208 20.03 -0.10 0.47
CA THR A 208 18.90 -0.89 -0.02
C THR A 208 18.24 -0.14 -1.18
N ASN A 209 18.55 -0.53 -2.43
CA ASN A 209 17.72 -0.24 -3.61
C ASN A 209 16.28 -0.75 -3.45
N SER A 210 15.98 -1.41 -2.33
CA SER A 210 14.69 -1.98 -2.04
C SER A 210 13.64 -0.93 -1.73
N ARG A 211 12.47 -1.12 -2.32
CA ARG A 211 11.22 -0.45 -1.96
C ARG A 211 10.26 -1.45 -1.36
N LEU A 212 9.56 -1.03 -0.30
CA LEU A 212 8.40 -1.72 0.21
C LEU A 212 7.15 -0.89 -0.10
N SER A 213 6.08 -1.56 -0.56
CA SER A 213 4.75 -0.96 -0.71
C SER A 213 3.74 -1.80 0.07
N PHE A 214 3.08 -1.19 1.06
CA PHE A 214 2.05 -1.85 1.86
C PHE A 214 0.68 -1.32 1.44
N VAL A 215 -0.13 -2.20 0.85
CA VAL A 215 -1.49 -1.88 0.40
C VAL A 215 -2.47 -2.30 1.49
N PHE A 216 -3.04 -1.31 2.19
CA PHE A 216 -4.01 -1.51 3.26
C PHE A 216 -5.42 -1.39 2.72
N PHE A 217 -6.25 -2.38 2.99
CA PHE A 217 -7.63 -2.45 2.56
C PHE A 217 -8.56 -2.05 3.69
N PHE A 218 -9.53 -1.18 3.40
CA PHE A 218 -10.48 -0.71 4.40
C PHE A 218 -11.85 -0.36 3.82
N GLU A 219 -12.86 -0.52 4.67
CA GLU A 219 -14.17 0.09 4.46
C GLU A 219 -14.15 1.54 4.97
N ALA A 220 -14.67 2.47 4.17
CA ALA A 220 -14.79 3.85 4.59
C ALA A 220 -15.78 3.99 5.76
N PRO A 221 -15.62 5.01 6.63
CA PRO A 221 -16.51 5.19 7.76
C PRO A 221 -17.96 5.38 7.30
N LEU A 222 -18.94 4.88 8.06
CA LEU A 222 -20.37 4.92 7.69
C LEU A 222 -20.89 6.34 7.39
N TYR A 223 -20.24 7.36 7.94
CA TYR A 223 -20.59 8.76 7.72
C TYR A 223 -19.97 9.36 6.45
N ALA A 224 -18.94 8.75 5.87
CA ALA A 224 -18.23 9.22 4.69
C ALA A 224 -18.98 8.87 3.39
N LYS A 225 -20.17 9.45 3.20
CA LYS A 225 -21.11 9.10 2.11
C LYS A 225 -20.50 9.19 0.70
N GLY A 226 -19.58 10.13 0.43
CA GLY A 226 -18.87 10.26 -0.85
C GLY A 226 -17.81 9.17 -1.09
N PHE A 227 -17.44 8.44 -0.05
CA PHE A 227 -16.59 7.26 -0.09
C PHE A 227 -17.41 5.97 0.12
N LYS A 228 -18.74 6.01 0.03
CA LYS A 228 -19.53 4.79 0.16
C LYS A 228 -19.40 3.92 -1.07
N ILE A 229 -19.12 2.64 -0.81
CA ILE A 229 -19.22 1.55 -1.78
C ILE A 229 -20.71 1.42 -2.11
N SER A 230 -21.08 1.57 -3.38
CA SER A 230 -22.41 1.13 -3.83
C SER A 230 -22.53 -0.37 -3.58
N ARG A 231 -23.67 -0.85 -3.07
CA ARG A 231 -23.91 -2.30 -2.96
C ARG A 231 -23.76 -3.04 -4.30
N LYS A 232 -23.87 -2.33 -5.43
CA LYS A 232 -23.65 -2.85 -6.79
C LYS A 232 -22.18 -2.91 -7.20
N ASP A 233 -21.28 -2.23 -6.48
CA ASP A 233 -19.83 -2.22 -6.72
C ASP A 233 -19.08 -3.29 -5.91
N ARG A 234 -19.79 -3.96 -4.98
CA ARG A 234 -19.31 -5.21 -4.41
C ARG A 234 -19.49 -6.28 -5.47
N LEU A 235 -18.44 -6.65 -6.22
CA LEU A 235 -18.36 -7.98 -6.84
C LEU A 235 -17.01 -8.33 -7.50
N VAL A 236 -16.69 -9.62 -7.35
CA VAL A 236 -15.77 -10.55 -8.03
C VAL A 236 -14.25 -10.39 -7.82
N GLY A 237 -13.65 -11.35 -7.10
CA GLY A 237 -12.28 -11.78 -7.43
C GLY A 237 -11.47 -12.48 -6.35
N PHE A 238 -11.64 -12.15 -5.07
CA PHE A 238 -10.78 -12.73 -4.01
C PHE A 238 -11.48 -12.89 -2.65
N LEU A 239 -12.29 -11.91 -2.25
CA LEU A 239 -13.06 -12.02 -1.01
C LEU A 239 -14.20 -13.03 -1.08
N GLU A 240 -14.80 -13.27 -2.26
CA GLU A 240 -15.80 -14.34 -2.43
C GLU A 240 -15.17 -15.72 -2.32
N GLU A 241 -13.99 -15.96 -2.90
CA GLU A 241 -13.30 -17.24 -2.77
C GLU A 241 -12.85 -17.50 -1.31
N ILE A 242 -12.48 -16.44 -0.57
CA ILE A 242 -12.19 -16.54 0.87
C ILE A 242 -13.47 -16.72 1.69
N ARG A 243 -14.57 -16.01 1.38
CA ARG A 243 -15.84 -16.11 2.12
C ARG A 243 -16.54 -17.45 1.88
N GLU A 244 -16.57 -17.94 0.65
CA GLU A 244 -17.09 -19.27 0.29
C GLU A 244 -16.26 -20.39 0.92
N LYS A 245 -14.92 -20.28 0.92
CA LYS A 245 -14.05 -21.28 1.58
C LYS A 245 -14.06 -21.21 3.12
N THR A 246 -14.56 -20.12 3.72
CA THR A 246 -14.53 -19.92 5.19
C THR A 246 -15.91 -19.97 5.87
N GLY A 247 -17.00 -20.08 5.11
CA GLY A 247 -18.34 -20.30 5.64
C GLY A 247 -18.90 -19.15 6.49
N LEU A 248 -18.49 -17.90 6.21
CA LEU A 248 -19.02 -16.72 6.88
C LEU A 248 -20.28 -16.23 6.13
N LEU A 249 -21.45 -16.66 6.61
CA LEU A 249 -22.75 -16.02 6.38
C LEU A 249 -22.84 -14.69 7.13
#